data_AF-A0A1Y0VPF4-F1
#
_entry.id   AF-A0A1Y0VPF4-F1
#
_cell.length_a   1.000
_cell.length_b   1.000
_cell.length_c   1.000
_cell.angle_alpha   90.00
_cell.angle_beta   90.00
_cell.angle_gamma   90.00
#
_symmetry.space_group_name_H-M   'P 1'
#
loop_
_entity.id
_entity.type
_entity.pdbx_description
1 polymer ?
#
loop_
_entity_poly.entity_id
_entity_poly.type
_entity_poly.pdbx_seq_one_letter_code
_entity_poly.pdbx_strand_id
1 'polypeptide(L)'
;MATEMSELAPHDSFIIDSQRQITDFEQRSLTTLYRPLLTSDAYSLMMVLWEMSQETKSISEQYTHTILLNWLGIDLPAIVEARGRLEALGLLKTYQRKIDRRSLFCMHSKLQPIPLNSLKMTL
;
A
#
# COMPACT_ATOMS: atom_id res chain seq x y z
N MET A 1 19.90 -3.56 2.73
CA MET A 1 20.15 -2.94 1.41
C MET A 1 18.93 -2.12 1.07
N ALA A 2 19.00 -0.82 1.31
CA ALA A 2 17.95 0.13 0.96
C ALA A 2 18.00 0.32 -0.56
N THR A 3 17.06 -0.29 -1.28
CA THR A 3 16.94 -0.05 -2.71
C THR A 3 16.41 1.35 -2.89
N GLU A 4 17.26 2.20 -3.45
CA GLU A 4 17.02 3.60 -3.76
C GLU A 4 15.72 3.78 -4.55
N MET A 5 14.75 4.41 -3.89
CA MET A 5 13.52 4.97 -4.46
C MET A 5 13.77 6.43 -4.89
N SER A 6 14.95 6.69 -5.46
CA SER A 6 15.27 8.01 -6.02
C SER A 6 14.32 8.27 -7.18
N GLU A 7 13.47 9.28 -6.99
CA GLU A 7 12.51 9.87 -7.93
C GLU A 7 11.23 9.07 -8.21
N LEU A 8 10.42 8.82 -7.18
CA LEU A 8 8.97 8.94 -7.42
C LEU A 8 8.69 10.43 -7.66
N ALA A 9 7.97 10.75 -8.73
CA ALA A 9 7.49 12.09 -9.02
C ALA A 9 5.96 12.15 -8.77
N PRO A 10 5.40 13.32 -8.42
CA PRO A 10 3.95 13.49 -8.28
C PRO A 10 3.17 13.07 -9.54
N HIS A 11 3.79 13.26 -10.71
CA HIS A 11 3.23 12.94 -12.02
C HIS A 11 3.39 11.46 -12.42
N ASP A 12 4.13 10.66 -11.65
CA ASP A 12 4.23 9.23 -11.94
C ASP A 12 2.87 8.57 -11.76
N SER A 13 2.56 7.65 -12.67
CA SER A 13 1.30 6.93 -12.67
C SER A 13 1.41 5.63 -11.88
N PHE A 14 0.31 5.28 -11.22
CA PHE A 14 0.13 3.99 -10.61
C PHE A 14 -1.20 3.35 -10.98
N ILE A 15 -1.26 2.04 -10.82
CA ILE A 15 -2.45 1.22 -11.05
C ILE A 15 -2.73 0.46 -9.76
N ILE A 16 -4.00 0.26 -9.46
CA ILE A 16 -4.44 -0.56 -8.34
C ILE A 16 -4.96 -1.89 -8.91
N ASP A 17 -4.39 -2.99 -8.45
CA ASP A 17 -4.82 -4.35 -8.77
C ASP A 17 -5.36 -5.02 -7.51
N SER A 18 -6.68 -5.15 -7.43
CA SER A 18 -7.37 -5.91 -6.39
C SER A 18 -7.64 -7.33 -6.90
N GLN A 19 -6.66 -8.23 -6.74
CA GLN A 19 -6.79 -9.63 -7.17
C GLN A 19 -8.01 -10.35 -6.58
N ARG A 20 -8.47 -9.88 -5.41
CA ARG A 20 -9.70 -10.27 -4.75
C ARG A 20 -10.30 -9.01 -4.13
N GLN A 21 -11.59 -8.77 -4.35
CA GLN A 21 -12.32 -7.77 -3.58
C GLN A 21 -12.21 -8.14 -2.11
N ILE A 22 -11.54 -7.28 -1.38
CA ILE A 22 -11.39 -7.49 0.04
C ILE A 22 -12.72 -7.07 0.67
N THR A 23 -13.25 -7.90 1.55
CA THR A 23 -14.57 -7.65 2.14
C THR A 23 -14.48 -6.60 3.25
N ASP A 24 -15.57 -5.87 3.52
CA ASP A 24 -15.64 -4.93 4.65
C ASP A 24 -15.26 -5.59 5.99
N PHE A 25 -15.55 -6.89 6.12
CA PHE A 25 -15.17 -7.69 7.28
C PHE A 25 -13.65 -7.89 7.38
N GLU A 26 -12.99 -8.23 6.27
CA GLU A 26 -11.53 -8.36 6.22
C GLU A 26 -10.86 -7.01 6.48
N GLN A 27 -11.39 -5.91 5.92
CA GLN A 27 -10.91 -4.54 6.16
C GLN A 27 -10.95 -4.19 7.66
N ARG A 28 -12.08 -4.45 8.30
CA ARG A 28 -12.31 -4.14 9.71
C ARG A 28 -11.45 -5.00 10.62
N SER A 29 -11.28 -6.27 10.26
CA SER A 29 -10.40 -7.20 10.97
C SER A 29 -8.94 -6.75 10.87
N LEU A 30 -8.47 -6.42 9.67
CA LEU A 30 -7.13 -5.87 9.43
C LEU A 30 -6.89 -4.59 10.23
N THR A 31 -7.81 -3.63 10.11
CA THR A 31 -7.73 -2.36 10.85
C THR A 31 -7.65 -2.58 12.36
N THR A 32 -8.40 -3.54 12.90
CA THR A 32 -8.42 -3.83 14.33
C THR A 32 -7.13 -4.49 14.80
N LEU A 33 -6.62 -5.46 14.03
CA LEU A 33 -5.42 -6.24 14.38
C LEU A 33 -4.13 -5.41 14.23
N TYR A 34 -4.06 -4.57 13.20
CA TYR A 34 -2.85 -3.81 12.86
C TYR A 34 -2.86 -2.38 13.41
N ARG A 35 -3.97 -1.91 14.01
CA ARG A 35 -4.09 -0.59 14.64
C ARG A 35 -2.93 -0.17 15.56
N PRO A 36 -2.40 -1.03 16.45
CA PRO A 36 -1.30 -0.62 17.33
C PRO A 36 0.07 -0.57 16.62
N LEU A 37 0.16 -1.13 15.41
CA LEU A 37 1.40 -1.23 14.63
C LEU A 37 1.43 -0.24 13.44
N LEU A 38 0.27 0.32 13.07
CA LEU A 38 0.12 1.25 11.95
C LEU A 38 0.27 2.70 12.44
N THR A 39 1.16 3.44 11.79
CA THR A 39 1.17 4.92 11.88
C THR A 39 -0.09 5.50 11.23
N SER A 40 -0.50 6.69 11.65
CA SER A 40 -1.64 7.43 11.07
C SER A 40 -1.60 7.45 9.54
N ASP A 41 -0.45 7.77 8.95
CA ASP A 41 -0.30 7.90 7.49
C ASP A 41 -0.40 6.56 6.77
N ALA A 42 0.13 5.48 7.35
CA ALA A 42 0.00 4.13 6.80
C ALA A 42 -1.46 3.66 6.79
N TYR A 43 -2.19 3.97 7.87
CA TYR A 43 -3.61 3.66 7.94
C TYR A 43 -4.43 4.46 6.91
N SER A 44 -4.20 5.77 6.81
CA SER A 44 -4.87 6.63 5.84
C SER A 44 -4.58 6.20 4.40
N LEU A 45 -3.31 5.90 4.08
CA LEU A 45 -2.92 5.39 2.76
C LEU A 45 -3.63 4.07 2.44
N MET A 46 -3.71 3.14 3.39
CA MET A 46 -4.43 1.88 3.22
C MET A 46 -5.91 2.11 2.91
N MET A 47 -6.57 3.02 3.65
CA MET A 47 -7.98 3.33 3.44
C MET A 47 -8.24 3.98 2.07
N VAL A 48 -7.40 4.94 1.67
CA VAL A 48 -7.53 5.59 0.35
C VAL A 48 -7.35 4.59 -0.77
N LEU A 49 -6.26 3.81 -0.74
CA LEU A 49 -6.02 2.80 -1.79
C LEU A 49 -7.16 1.78 -1.84
N TRP A 50 -7.79 1.49 -0.71
CA TRP A 50 -8.92 0.56 -0.65
C TRP A 50 -10.14 1.12 -1.36
N GLU A 51 -10.53 2.35 -1.01
CA GLU A 51 -11.65 3.05 -1.63
C GLU A 51 -11.44 3.12 -3.14
N MET A 52 -10.26 3.56 -3.58
CA MET A 52 -9.88 3.58 -4.98
C MET A 52 -9.95 2.19 -5.63
N SER A 53 -9.60 1.12 -4.92
CA SER A 53 -9.69 -0.25 -5.44
C SER A 53 -11.13 -0.74 -5.66
N GLN A 54 -12.08 -0.19 -4.89
CA GLN A 54 -13.51 -0.48 -5.02
C GLN A 54 -14.11 0.31 -6.20
N GLU A 55 -13.59 1.50 -6.46
CA GLU A 55 -13.99 2.35 -7.59
C GLU A 55 -13.35 1.92 -8.92
N THR A 56 -12.14 1.35 -8.87
CA THR A 56 -11.38 0.91 -10.05
C THR A 56 -12.15 -0.17 -10.80
N LYS A 57 -12.62 0.15 -12.02
CA LYS A 57 -13.42 -0.80 -12.84
C LYS A 57 -12.54 -1.71 -13.71
N SER A 58 -11.29 -1.32 -13.93
CA SER A 58 -10.36 -2.07 -14.77
C SER A 58 -8.91 -1.83 -14.34
N ILE A 59 -8.08 -2.87 -14.47
CA ILE A 59 -6.62 -2.81 -14.28
C ILE A 59 -5.93 -1.82 -15.23
N SER A 60 -6.58 -1.36 -16.30
CA SER A 60 -6.04 -0.32 -17.18
C SER A 60 -6.17 1.10 -16.61
N GLU A 61 -6.96 1.30 -15.56
CA GLU A 61 -7.18 2.58 -14.92
C GLU A 61 -5.94 3.04 -14.17
N GLN A 62 -5.49 4.26 -14.48
CA GLN A 62 -4.25 4.82 -13.98
C GLN A 62 -4.54 6.07 -13.15
N TYR A 63 -3.91 6.14 -12.00
CA TYR A 63 -3.96 7.28 -11.09
C TYR A 63 -2.59 7.92 -10.99
N THR A 64 -2.52 9.21 -10.69
CA THR A 64 -1.24 9.90 -10.42
C THR A 64 -1.00 9.98 -8.93
N HIS A 65 0.26 9.96 -8.51
CA HIS A 65 0.60 10.12 -7.08
C HIS A 65 0.11 11.46 -6.50
N THR A 66 -0.12 12.48 -7.33
CA THR A 66 -0.79 13.74 -6.95
C THR A 66 -2.14 13.51 -6.26
N ILE A 67 -2.93 12.51 -6.66
CA ILE A 67 -4.21 12.19 -6.00
C ILE A 67 -3.96 11.80 -4.55
N LEU A 68 -2.99 10.93 -4.29
CA LEU A 68 -2.63 10.50 -2.94
C LEU A 68 -2.10 11.66 -2.11
N LEU A 69 -1.24 12.52 -2.67
CA LEU A 69 -0.74 13.72 -1.99
C LEU A 69 -1.89 14.63 -1.55
N ASN A 70 -2.86 14.88 -2.44
CA ASN A 70 -3.99 15.76 -2.16
C ASN A 70 -4.97 15.14 -1.14
N TRP A 71 -5.27 13.85 -1.24
CA TRP A 71 -6.26 13.20 -0.38
C TRP A 71 -5.72 12.90 1.01
N LEU A 72 -4.44 12.55 1.12
CA LEU A 72 -3.80 12.26 2.40
C LEU A 72 -3.26 13.53 3.07
N GLY A 73 -3.01 14.60 2.31
CA GLY A 73 -2.44 15.85 2.82
C GLY A 73 -0.99 15.69 3.30
N ILE A 74 -0.28 14.67 2.81
CA ILE A 74 1.11 14.36 3.17
C ILE A 74 2.01 14.44 1.94
N ASP A 75 3.31 14.55 2.17
CA ASP A 75 4.31 14.62 1.11
C ASP A 75 4.70 13.22 0.59
N LEU A 76 5.46 13.21 -0.52
CA LEU A 76 5.86 11.97 -1.17
C LEU A 76 6.76 11.08 -0.28
N PRO A 77 7.71 11.63 0.50
CA PRO A 77 8.45 10.86 1.51
C PRO A 77 7.54 10.15 2.52
N ALA A 78 6.52 10.82 3.05
CA ALA A 78 5.58 10.21 3.98
C ALA A 78 4.76 9.08 3.32
N ILE A 79 4.35 9.24 2.05
CA ILE A 79 3.71 8.15 1.29
C ILE A 79 4.66 6.94 1.16
N VAL A 80 5.94 7.19 0.87
CA VAL A 80 6.93 6.13 0.74
C VAL A 80 7.14 5.39 2.05
N GLU A 81 7.22 6.10 3.17
CA GLU A 81 7.32 5.48 4.50
C GLU A 81 6.05 4.67 4.82
N ALA A 82 4.88 5.29 4.66
CA ALA A 82 3.57 4.66 4.89
C ALA A 82 3.42 3.36 4.08
N ARG A 83 3.80 3.39 2.80
CA ARG A 83 3.85 2.21 1.93
C ARG A 83 4.78 1.15 2.49
N GLY A 84 6.02 1.53 2.86
CA GLY A 84 6.99 0.59 3.43
C GLY A 84 6.49 -0.10 4.70
N ARG A 85 5.74 0.60 5.55
CA ARG A 85 5.07 0.02 6.73
C ARG A 85 4.02 -1.02 6.33
N LEU A 86 3.17 -0.70 5.36
CA LEU A 86 2.14 -1.61 4.87
C LEU A 86 2.77 -2.87 4.21
N GLU A 87 3.87 -2.70 3.50
CA GLU A 87 4.64 -3.82 2.91
C GLU A 87 5.29 -4.69 3.99
N ALA A 88 5.86 -4.10 5.04
CA ALA A 88 6.44 -4.83 6.16
C ALA A 88 5.39 -5.67 6.93
N LEU A 89 4.15 -5.19 7.00
CA LEU A 89 3.02 -5.90 7.60
C LEU A 89 2.38 -6.93 6.65
N GLY A 90 2.80 -6.96 5.38
CA GLY A 90 2.26 -7.85 4.36
C GLY A 90 0.89 -7.44 3.82
N LEU A 91 0.43 -6.21 4.11
CA LEU A 91 -0.88 -5.68 3.73
C LEU A 91 -0.89 -5.12 2.29
N LEU A 92 0.27 -4.69 1.81
CA LEU A 92 0.45 -4.11 0.49
C LEU A 92 1.62 -4.77 -0.20
N LYS A 93 1.53 -4.92 -1.53
CA LYS A 93 2.65 -5.35 -2.34
C LYS A 93 2.78 -4.44 -3.56
N THR A 94 3.92 -3.79 -3.69
CA THR A 94 4.17 -2.87 -4.81
C THR A 94 5.13 -3.48 -5.81
N TYR A 95 4.85 -3.27 -7.08
CA TYR A 95 5.77 -3.59 -8.17
C TYR A 95 6.03 -2.34 -8.98
N GLN A 96 7.28 -2.06 -9.32
CA GLN A 96 7.64 -0.92 -10.15
C GLN A 96 8.24 -1.41 -11.46
N ARG A 97 7.71 -0.96 -12.59
CA ARG A 97 8.32 -1.21 -13.91
C ARG A 97 9.26 -0.06 -14.25
N LYS A 98 10.56 -0.37 -14.36
CA LYS A 98 11.62 0.62 -14.63
C LYS A 98 11.52 1.30 -16.01
N ILE A 99 10.84 0.70 -16.98
CA ILE A 99 10.75 1.20 -18.36
C ILE A 99 9.76 2.38 -18.47
N ASP A 100 8.66 2.35 -17.72
CA ASP A 100 7.56 3.33 -17.83
C ASP A 100 7.33 4.17 -16.56
N ARG A 101 8.18 4.01 -15.53
CA ARG A 101 7.97 4.56 -14.16
C ARG A 101 6.59 4.24 -13.55
N ARG A 102 5.88 3.25 -14.08
CA ARG A 102 4.56 2.84 -13.59
C ARG A 102 4.70 1.95 -12.36
N SER A 103 4.03 2.36 -11.29
CA SER A 103 3.91 1.55 -10.06
C SER A 103 2.59 0.77 -10.07
N LEU A 104 2.64 -0.53 -9.83
CA LEU A 104 1.46 -1.36 -9.63
C LEU A 104 1.33 -1.61 -8.13
N PHE A 105 0.25 -1.10 -7.54
CA PHE A 105 -0.13 -1.40 -6.16
C PHE A 105 -1.07 -2.58 -6.15
N CYS A 106 -0.59 -3.73 -5.67
CA CYS A 106 -1.41 -4.91 -5.46
C CYS A 106 -1.77 -5.00 -3.98
N MET A 107 -3.05 -4.96 -3.65
CA MET A 107 -3.49 -5.25 -2.29
C MET A 107 -3.56 -6.76 -2.09
N HIS A 108 -2.90 -7.25 -1.05
CA HIS A 108 -2.86 -8.68 -0.76
C HIS A 108 -3.64 -8.96 0.53
N SER A 109 -4.83 -9.53 0.39
CA SER A 109 -5.67 -9.93 1.54
C SER A 109 -5.40 -11.34 2.04
N LYS A 110 -4.18 -11.88 1.87
CA LYS A 110 -3.82 -13.12 2.55
C LYS A 110 -3.43 -12.83 3.98
N LEU A 111 -4.45 -12.68 4.81
CA LEU A 111 -4.40 -13.02 6.23
C LEU A 111 -4.11 -14.53 6.34
N GLN A 112 -2.88 -14.94 6.05
CA GLN A 112 -2.33 -16.08 6.76
C GLN A 112 -1.88 -15.53 8.11
N PRO A 113 -2.27 -16.16 9.23
CA PRO A 113 -1.77 -15.75 10.54
C PRO A 113 -0.26 -15.77 10.45
N ILE A 114 0.37 -14.62 10.67
CA ILE A 114 1.83 -14.55 10.80
C ILE A 114 2.14 -15.51 11.95
N PRO A 115 2.80 -16.66 11.73
CA PRO A 115 3.22 -17.46 12.85
C PRO A 115 4.15 -16.58 13.67
N LEU A 116 3.88 -16.46 14.98
CA LEU A 116 4.65 -15.68 15.96
C LEU A 116 6.18 -15.95 15.91
N ASN A 117 6.58 -17.00 15.19
CA ASN A 117 7.93 -17.51 15.03
C ASN A 117 8.80 -16.75 14.00
N SER A 118 8.26 -15.82 13.20
CA SER A 118 9.07 -15.01 12.28
C SER A 118 9.74 -13.80 12.95
N LEU A 119 9.40 -13.51 14.22
CA LEU A 119 10.11 -12.54 15.07
C LEU A 119 11.24 -13.20 15.86
N LYS A 120 11.98 -14.15 15.26
CA LYS A 120 13.28 -14.52 15.82
C LYS A 120 14.25 -13.38 15.54
N MET A 121 14.41 -12.54 16.55
CA MET A 121 15.61 -11.75 16.81
C MET A 121 16.82 -12.51 16.31
N THR A 122 17.49 -11.97 15.29
CA THR A 122 18.87 -12.31 14.99
C THR A 122 19.68 -11.85 16.20
N LEU A 123 20.02 -12.80 17.07
CA LEU A 123 21.19 -12.71 17.94
C LEU A 123 22.45 -12.83 17.07
#